data_AF-A0A941Z7D4-F1
#
_entry.id   AF-A0A941Z7D4-F1
#
_cell.length_a   1.000
_cell.length_b   1.000
_cell.length_c   1.000
_cell.angle_alpha   90.00
_cell.angle_beta   90.00
_cell.angle_gamma   90.00
#
_symmetry.space_group_name_H-M   'P 1'
#
loop_
_entity.id
_entity.type
_entity.pdbx_description
1 polymer ?
#
loop_
_entity_poly.entity_id
_entity_poly.type
_entity_poly.pdbx_seq_one_letter_code
_entity_poly.pdbx_strand_id
1 'polypeptide(L)'
;PVSGSTKIVTLLLTGIFSGFLSGMMGVGGGTIMVPAMVLLSGFSQHTAQGTSLLSMVPAGGVGAFTHWKLGNVKSDLLTGLIPGILIGTYLGGSLAHILSEGTLRVVFAGVLIWTGLRYLKTRAPEN
;
A
#
# COMPACT_ATOMS: atom_id res chain seq x y z
N PRO A 1 -21.27 16.23 -3.94
CA PRO A 1 -20.24 16.37 -2.88
C PRO A 1 -20.70 15.69 -1.59
N VAL A 2 -20.01 14.64 -1.15
CA VAL A 2 -20.35 13.91 0.09
C VAL A 2 -20.18 14.83 1.31
N SER A 3 -21.14 14.82 2.23
CA SER A 3 -21.13 15.60 3.47
C SER A 3 -19.83 15.37 4.27
N GLY A 4 -19.35 16.41 4.97
CA GLY A 4 -18.08 16.37 5.71
C GLY A 4 -18.01 15.23 6.73
N SER A 5 -19.13 14.91 7.39
CA SER A 5 -19.21 13.79 8.33
C SER A 5 -19.09 12.43 7.64
N THR A 6 -19.70 12.26 6.46
CA THR A 6 -19.60 11.03 5.67
C THR A 6 -18.16 10.75 5.23
N LYS A 7 -17.40 11.79 4.85
CA LYS A 7 -15.98 11.63 4.46
C LYS A 7 -15.12 11.11 5.61
N ILE A 8 -15.32 11.63 6.82
CA ILE A 8 -14.57 11.19 8.01
C ILE A 8 -14.84 9.73 8.31
N VAL A 9 -16.12 9.31 8.28
CA VAL A 9 -16.50 7.91 8.50
C VAL A 9 -15.87 7.01 7.44
N THR A 10 -15.93 7.38 6.16
CA THR A 10 -15.29 6.61 5.08
C THR A 10 -13.79 6.46 5.29
N LEU A 11 -13.08 7.53 5.65
CA LEU A 11 -11.63 7.48 5.89
C LEU A 11 -11.29 6.61 7.10
N LEU A 12 -12.06 6.69 8.20
CA LEU A 12 -11.86 5.84 9.38
C LEU A 12 -12.07 4.37 9.07
N LEU A 13 -13.18 4.01 8.43
CA LEU A 13 -13.47 2.63 8.04
C LEU A 13 -12.42 2.09 7.08
N THR A 14 -12.01 2.90 6.10
CA THR A 14 -10.94 2.55 5.16
C THR A 14 -9.62 2.33 5.90
N GLY A 15 -9.26 3.19 6.84
CA GLY A 15 -8.03 3.08 7.62
C GLY A 15 -8.01 1.82 8.50
N ILE A 16 -9.12 1.52 9.18
CA ILE A 16 -9.27 0.31 10.01
C ILE A 16 -9.12 -0.95 9.15
N PHE A 17 -9.88 -1.02 8.05
CA PHE A 17 -9.88 -2.18 7.18
C PHE A 17 -8.53 -2.38 6.48
N SER A 18 -7.94 -1.29 5.98
CA SER A 18 -6.61 -1.25 5.40
C SER A 18 -5.52 -1.68 6.40
N GLY A 19 -5.57 -1.16 7.64
CA GLY A 19 -4.61 -1.51 8.69
C GLY A 19 -4.70 -2.97 9.09
N PHE A 20 -5.92 -3.50 9.24
CA PHE A 20 -6.15 -4.93 9.50
C PHE A 20 -5.55 -5.81 8.40
N LEU A 21 -5.84 -5.51 7.13
CA LEU A 21 -5.32 -6.27 6.00
C LEU A 21 -3.81 -6.11 5.84
N SER A 22 -3.26 -4.93 6.08
CA SER A 22 -1.83 -4.67 6.04
C SER A 22 -1.08 -5.45 7.12
N GLY A 23 -1.67 -5.59 8.32
CA GLY A 23 -1.10 -6.41 9.39
C GLY A 23 -1.20 -7.91 9.11
N MET A 24 -2.31 -8.37 8.54
CA MET A 24 -2.54 -9.79 8.25
C MET A 24 -1.76 -10.30 7.04
N MET A 25 -1.66 -9.51 5.96
CA MET A 25 -1.05 -9.93 4.70
C MET A 25 0.32 -9.31 4.42
N GLY A 26 0.77 -8.33 5.22
CA GLY A 26 2.00 -7.59 4.97
C GLY A 26 1.95 -6.70 3.72
N VAL A 27 0.82 -6.65 3.01
CA VAL A 27 0.61 -5.78 1.85
C VAL A 27 0.25 -4.39 2.39
N GLY A 28 1.18 -3.45 2.28
CA GLY A 28 0.98 -2.06 2.66
C GLY A 28 -0.35 -1.53 2.10
N GLY A 29 -1.28 -1.17 2.98
CA GLY A 29 -2.72 -1.01 2.66
C GLY A 29 -3.10 0.11 1.68
N GLY A 30 -2.12 0.73 0.99
CA GLY A 30 -2.32 1.64 -0.14
C GLY A 30 -3.17 1.07 -1.26
N THR A 31 -3.17 -0.26 -1.45
CA THR A 31 -4.07 -0.99 -2.36
C THR A 31 -5.55 -0.69 -2.15
N ILE A 32 -5.94 -0.41 -0.92
CA ILE A 32 -7.32 -0.14 -0.53
C ILE A 32 -7.52 1.35 -0.26
N MET A 33 -6.57 1.99 0.41
CA MET A 33 -6.64 3.40 0.75
C MET A 33 -6.66 4.31 -0.48
N VAL A 34 -5.88 4.01 -1.52
CA VAL A 34 -5.81 4.86 -2.72
C VAL A 34 -7.14 4.83 -3.50
N PRO A 35 -7.71 3.66 -3.87
CA PRO A 35 -9.01 3.63 -4.53
C PRO A 35 -10.12 4.23 -3.68
N ALA A 36 -10.14 3.99 -2.37
CA ALA A 36 -11.14 4.58 -1.48
C ALA A 36 -11.07 6.12 -1.46
N MET A 37 -9.88 6.70 -1.35
CA MET A 37 -9.70 8.15 -1.37
C MET A 37 -10.08 8.77 -2.72
N VAL A 38 -9.74 8.11 -3.84
CA VAL A 38 -10.02 8.62 -5.18
C VAL A 38 -11.50 8.45 -5.56
N LEU A 39 -12.04 7.24 -5.41
CA LEU A 39 -13.39 6.89 -5.87
C LEU A 39 -14.48 7.34 -4.90
N LEU A 40 -14.24 7.24 -3.59
CA LEU A 40 -15.27 7.53 -2.58
C LEU A 40 -15.18 8.96 -2.03
N SER A 41 -13.96 9.50 -1.92
CA SER A 41 -13.73 10.83 -1.33
C SER A 41 -13.39 11.92 -2.35
N GLY A 42 -13.09 11.54 -3.61
CA GLY A 42 -12.83 12.47 -4.71
C GLY A 42 -11.48 13.17 -4.66
N PHE A 43 -10.48 12.59 -3.99
CA PHE A 43 -9.12 13.13 -3.98
C PHE A 43 -8.40 12.84 -5.30
N SER A 44 -7.42 13.69 -5.64
CA SER A 44 -6.49 13.44 -6.75
C SER A 44 -5.66 12.18 -6.50
N GLN A 45 -5.21 11.53 -7.58
CA GLN A 45 -4.39 10.33 -7.47
C GLN A 45 -3.08 10.59 -6.71
N HIS A 46 -2.44 11.74 -6.94
CA HIS A 46 -1.20 12.11 -6.25
C HIS A 46 -1.41 12.31 -4.75
N THR A 47 -2.47 13.02 -4.34
CA THR A 47 -2.78 13.22 -2.91
C THR A 47 -3.11 11.89 -2.25
N ALA A 48 -3.98 11.07 -2.86
CA ALA A 48 -4.34 9.77 -2.32
C ALA A 48 -3.12 8.86 -2.13
N GLN A 49 -2.21 8.81 -3.11
CA GLN A 49 -0.98 8.04 -3.00
C GLN A 49 -0.06 8.56 -1.90
N GLY A 50 0.26 9.85 -1.89
CA GLY A 50 1.14 10.43 -0.87
C GLY A 50 0.61 10.27 0.55
N THR A 51 -0.68 10.54 0.75
CA THR A 51 -1.34 10.34 2.04
C THR A 51 -1.37 8.87 2.46
N SER A 52 -1.60 7.94 1.53
CA SER A 52 -1.56 6.50 1.83
C SER A 52 -0.17 6.03 2.26
N LEU A 53 0.89 6.48 1.59
CA LEU A 53 2.27 6.13 1.93
C LEU A 53 2.64 6.62 3.32
N LEU A 54 2.30 7.87 3.67
CA LEU A 54 2.53 8.40 5.01
C LEU A 54 1.74 7.62 6.06
N SER A 55 0.48 7.28 5.77
CA SER A 55 -0.36 6.48 6.68
C SER A 55 0.16 5.06 6.90
N MET A 56 0.89 4.51 5.92
CA MET A 56 1.48 3.18 6.01
C MET A 56 2.70 3.13 6.95
N VAL A 57 3.34 4.25 7.25
CA VAL A 57 4.50 4.28 8.17
C VAL A 57 4.15 3.76 9.56
N PRO A 58 3.15 4.31 10.28
CA PRO A 58 2.76 3.76 11.59
C PRO A 58 2.18 2.34 11.50
N ALA A 59 1.39 2.05 10.47
CA ALA A 59 0.80 0.71 10.28
C ALA A 59 1.88 -0.37 10.06
N GLY A 60 2.83 -0.10 9.18
CA GLY A 60 3.97 -0.96 8.90
C GLY A 60 4.90 -1.09 10.12
N GLY A 61 5.09 -0.01 10.87
CA GLY A 61 5.85 -0.04 12.13
C GLY A 61 5.25 -1.00 13.16
N VAL A 62 3.92 -0.91 13.40
CA VAL A 62 3.22 -1.82 14.31
C VAL A 62 3.25 -3.26 13.81
N GLY A 63 3.01 -3.49 12.52
CA GLY A 63 3.08 -4.82 11.91
C GLY A 63 4.47 -5.44 12.02
N ALA A 64 5.52 -4.69 11.64
CA ALA A 64 6.90 -5.14 11.72
C ALA A 64 7.30 -5.47 13.16
N PHE A 65 6.94 -4.62 14.12
CA PHE A 65 7.21 -4.89 15.53
C PHE A 65 6.51 -6.16 16.03
N THR A 66 5.26 -6.38 15.62
CA THR A 66 4.50 -7.59 15.96
C THR A 66 5.18 -8.83 15.40
N HIS A 67 5.55 -8.84 14.11
CA HIS A 67 6.26 -9.96 13.50
C HIS A 67 7.66 -10.17 14.06
N TRP A 68 8.34 -9.10 14.47
CA TRP A 68 9.64 -9.20 15.12
C TRP A 68 9.53 -9.90 16.48
N LYS A 69 8.54 -9.53 17.30
CA LYS A 69 8.26 -10.23 18.57
C LYS A 69 7.91 -11.71 18.37
N LEU A 70 7.30 -12.05 17.24
CA LEU A 70 6.94 -13.44 16.90
C LEU A 70 8.11 -14.23 16.27
N GLY A 71 9.30 -13.63 16.12
CA GLY A 71 10.46 -14.31 15.52
C GLY A 71 10.39 -14.47 14.00
N ASN A 72 9.46 -13.80 13.32
CA ASN A 72 9.22 -13.93 11.88
C ASN A 72 10.11 -13.00 11.01
N VAL A 73 11.02 -12.24 11.63
CA VAL A 73 11.86 -11.26 10.93
C VAL A 73 13.28 -11.81 10.76
N LYS A 74 13.71 -11.99 9.51
CA LYS A 74 15.08 -12.37 9.16
C LYS A 74 15.90 -11.11 8.88
N SER A 75 16.66 -10.65 9.88
CA SER A 75 17.49 -9.44 9.80
C SER A 75 18.50 -9.46 8.66
N ASP A 76 19.04 -10.62 8.32
CA ASP A 76 20.08 -10.76 7.31
C ASP A 76 19.61 -10.28 5.93
N LEU A 77 18.34 -10.50 5.61
CA LEU A 77 17.73 -10.04 4.35
C LEU A 77 17.56 -8.52 4.29
N LEU A 78 17.50 -7.83 5.44
CA LEU A 78 17.26 -6.39 5.50
C LEU A 78 18.42 -5.59 4.90
N THR A 79 19.65 -6.11 4.98
CA THR A 79 20.85 -5.45 4.45
C THR A 79 20.78 -5.24 2.94
N GLY A 80 20.19 -6.19 2.19
CA GLY A 80 19.93 -6.04 0.76
C GLY A 80 18.60 -5.35 0.45
N LEU A 81 17.56 -5.63 1.25
CA LEU A 81 16.21 -5.10 1.00
C LEU A 81 16.12 -3.59 1.24
N ILE A 82 16.70 -3.07 2.33
CA ILE A 82 16.55 -1.65 2.70
C ILE A 82 17.10 -0.72 1.61
N PRO A 83 18.35 -0.88 1.12
CA PRO A 83 18.86 -0.01 0.06
C PRO A 83 18.03 -0.09 -1.22
N GLY A 84 17.61 -1.30 -1.61
CA GLY A 84 16.77 -1.50 -2.80
C GLY A 84 15.40 -0.81 -2.68
N ILE A 85 14.76 -0.92 -1.52
CA ILE A 85 13.49 -0.23 -1.23
C ILE A 85 13.66 1.29 -1.29
N LEU A 86 14.73 1.83 -0.68
CA LEU A 86 14.97 3.28 -0.66
C LEU A 86 15.18 3.84 -2.06
N ILE A 87 16.04 3.20 -2.85
CA ILE A 87 16.32 3.60 -4.24
C ILE A 87 15.06 3.46 -5.09
N GLY A 88 14.40 2.30 -5.03
CA GLY A 88 13.19 2.03 -5.81
C GLY A 88 12.04 2.98 -5.48
N THR A 89 11.84 3.31 -4.20
CA THR A 89 10.80 4.25 -3.77
C THR A 89 11.10 5.66 -4.22
N TYR A 90 12.35 6.12 -4.14
CA TYR A 90 12.74 7.44 -4.62
C TYR A 90 12.55 7.58 -6.14
N LEU A 91 13.05 6.62 -6.91
CA LEU A 91 12.92 6.61 -8.37
C LEU A 91 11.45 6.48 -8.79
N GLY A 92 10.69 5.59 -8.15
CA GLY A 92 9.27 5.39 -8.41
C GLY A 92 8.44 6.63 -8.08
N GLY A 93 8.71 7.30 -6.96
CA GLY A 93 8.05 8.56 -6.59
C GLY A 93 8.37 9.69 -7.57
N SER A 94 9.64 9.80 -7.97
CA SER A 94 10.08 10.79 -8.97
C SER A 94 9.41 10.57 -10.32
N LEU A 95 9.32 9.31 -10.78
CA LEU A 95 8.61 8.93 -12.00
C LEU A 95 7.10 9.19 -11.87
N ALA A 96 6.49 8.85 -10.73
CA ALA A 96 5.06 9.09 -10.51
C ALA A 96 4.71 10.58 -10.59
N HIS A 97 5.61 11.48 -10.18
CA HIS A 97 5.39 12.93 -10.23
C HIS A 97 5.27 13.48 -11.67
N ILE A 98 5.95 12.86 -12.64
CA ILE A 98 5.92 13.30 -14.05
C ILE A 98 4.82 12.62 -14.88
N LEU A 99 4.13 11.61 -14.33
CA LEU A 99 3.06 10.91 -15.01
C LEU A 99 1.70 11.58 -14.77
N SER A 100 0.84 11.53 -15.79
CA SER A 100 -0.55 11.98 -15.64
C SER A 100 -1.34 11.08 -14.67
N GLU A 101 -2.36 11.63 -14.01
CA GLU A 101 -3.23 10.87 -13.10
C GLU A 101 -3.85 9.63 -13.77
N GLY A 102 -4.24 9.76 -15.05
CA GLY A 102 -4.80 8.68 -15.84
C GLY A 102 -3.80 7.54 -16.04
N THR A 103 -2.56 7.87 -16.42
CA THR A 103 -1.47 6.89 -16.57
C THR A 103 -1.19 6.19 -15.25
N LEU A 104 -1.08 6.95 -14.16
CA LEU A 104 -0.78 6.41 -12.84
C LEU A 104 -1.89 5.47 -12.34
N ARG A 105 -3.15 5.79 -12.64
CA ARG A 105 -4.30 4.91 -12.35
C ARG A 105 -4.23 3.60 -13.14
N VAL A 106 -3.92 3.65 -14.44
CA VAL A 106 -3.81 2.46 -15.30
C VAL A 106 -2.63 1.59 -14.87
N VAL A 107 -1.46 2.18 -14.59
CA VAL A 107 -0.28 1.46 -14.08
C VAL A 107 -0.61 0.75 -12.78
N PHE A 108 -1.25 1.45 -11.82
CA PHE A 108 -1.67 0.86 -10.56
C PHE A 108 -2.62 -0.33 -10.77
N ALA A 109 -3.67 -0.16 -11.57
CA ALA A 109 -4.61 -1.23 -11.88
C ALA A 109 -3.91 -2.43 -12.55
N GLY A 110 -3.00 -2.19 -13.49
CA GLY A 110 -2.22 -3.23 -14.16
C GLY A 110 -1.36 -4.03 -13.19
N VAL A 111 -0.69 -3.36 -12.25
CA VAL A 111 0.11 -4.03 -11.21
C VAL A 111 -0.77 -4.92 -10.34
N LEU A 112 -1.96 -4.48 -9.93
CA LEU A 112 -2.87 -5.29 -9.10
C LEU A 112 -3.42 -6.52 -9.82
N ILE A 113 -3.78 -6.37 -11.09
CA ILE A 113 -4.23 -7.50 -11.91
C ILE A 113 -3.07 -8.50 -12.06
N TRP A 114 -1.88 -8.01 -12.37
CA TRP A 114 -0.71 -8.86 -12.55
C TRP A 114 -0.34 -9.61 -11.28
N THR A 115 -0.28 -8.94 -10.12
CA THR A 115 0.01 -9.60 -8.84
C THR A 115 -1.07 -10.60 -8.46
N GLY A 116 -2.35 -10.26 -8.64
CA GLY A 116 -3.46 -11.18 -8.40
C GLY A 116 -3.39 -12.44 -9.27
N LEU A 117 -3.16 -12.29 -10.57
CA LEU A 117 -3.00 -13.41 -11.50
C LEU A 117 -1.79 -14.28 -11.16
N ARG A 118 -0.68 -13.68 -10.73
CA ARG A 118 0.51 -14.43 -10.31
C ARG A 118 0.24 -15.23 -9.04
N TYR A 119 -0.41 -14.63 -8.04
CA TYR A 119 -0.79 -15.34 -6.80
C TYR A 119 -1.67 -16.56 -7.05
N LEU A 120 -2.63 -16.48 -7.98
CA LEU A 120 -3.47 -17.62 -8.36
C LEU A 120 -2.70 -18.77 -9.03
N LYS A 121 -1.57 -18.46 -9.67
CA LYS A 121 -0.71 -19.43 -10.36
C LYS A 121 0.41 -19.98 -9.47
N THR A 122 0.74 -19.30 -8.38
CA THR A 122 1.78 -19.75 -7.44
C THR A 122 1.27 -20.99 -6.70
N ARG A 123 1.89 -22.14 -6.97
CA ARG A 123 1.64 -23.37 -6.23
C ARG A 123 2.18 -23.23 -4.81
N ALA A 124 1.50 -23.84 -3.84
CA ALA A 124 1.97 -23.89 -2.47
C ALA A 124 3.39 -24.48 -2.44
N PRO A 125 4.30 -23.95 -1.60
CA PRO A 125 5.62 -24.55 -1.44
C PRO A 125 5.45 -26.01 -1.00
N GLU A 126 6.00 -26.94 -1.78
CA GLU A 126 6.20 -28.31 -1.33
C GLU A 126 7.29 -28.24 -0.25
N ASN A 127 6.88 -28.47 1.00
CA ASN A 127 7.79 -28.70 2.12
C ASN A 127 8.27 -30.15 2.10
#